data_AF-A0A4S3PTG4-F1
#
_entry.id   AF-A0A4S3PTG4-F1
#
_cell.length_a   1.000
_cell.length_b   1.000
_cell.length_c   1.000
_cell.angle_alpha   90.00
_cell.angle_beta   90.00
_cell.angle_gamma   90.00
#
_symmetry.space_group_name_H-M   'P 1'
#
loop_
_entity.id
_entity.type
_entity.pdbx_description
1 polymer ?
#
loop_
_entity_poly.entity_id
_entity_poly.type
_entity_poly.pdbx_seq_one_letter_code
_entity_poly.pdbx_strand_id
1 'polypeptide(L)' 'MLVKSTEFFKNLPPKKCVECGHDIEEQHECYGNKCDHCNEIK' A
#
# COMPACT_ATOMS: atom_id res chain seq x y z
N MET A 1 -6.85 0.30 24.48
CA MET A 1 -7.90 1.10 23.83
C MET A 1 -8.40 0.35 22.63
N LEU A 2 -9.71 0.08 22.54
CA LEU A 2 -10.32 -0.47 21.33
C LEU A 2 -10.66 0.70 20.42
N VAL A 3 -9.94 0.82 19.30
CA VAL A 3 -10.21 1.83 18.27
C VAL A 3 -11.44 1.40 17.49
N LYS A 4 -12.33 2.33 17.14
CA LYS A 4 -13.48 2.01 16.28
C LYS A 4 -12.97 1.49 14.94
N SER A 5 -13.57 0.43 14.41
CA SER A 5 -13.11 -0.16 13.15
C SER A 5 -13.02 0.86 12.02
N THR A 6 -13.96 1.81 11.95
CA THR A 6 -13.95 2.89 10.96
C THR A 6 -12.79 3.88 11.13
N GLU A 7 -12.33 4.14 12.35
CA GLU A 7 -11.15 4.96 12.62
C GLU A 7 -9.86 4.20 12.28
N PHE A 8 -9.83 2.89 12.49
CA PHE A 8 -8.71 2.05 12.08
C PHE A 8 -8.50 2.10 10.56
N PHE A 9 -9.54 1.87 9.76
CA PHE A 9 -9.43 1.87 8.30
C PHE A 9 -9.05 3.23 7.71
N LYS A 10 -9.50 4.34 8.33
CA LYS A 10 -9.11 5.71 7.91
C LYS A 10 -7.65 6.04 8.16
N ASN A 11 -7.03 5.37 9.12
CA ASN A 11 -5.64 5.59 9.52
C ASN A 11 -4.75 4.39 9.14
N LEU A 12 -5.19 3.58 8.17
CA LEU A 12 -4.34 2.53 7.63
C LEU A 12 -3.09 3.18 7.02
N PRO A 13 -1.89 2.69 7.34
CA PRO A 13 -0.69 3.18 6.70
C PRO A 13 -0.75 2.87 5.19
N PRO A 14 -0.15 3.72 4.36
CA PRO A 14 0.00 3.44 2.94
C PRO A 14 0.76 2.13 2.72
N LYS A 15 0.42 1.43 1.65
CA LYS A 15 1.08 0.20 1.23
C LYS A 15 2.54 0.48 0.88
N LYS A 16 3.46 -0.35 1.39
CA LYS A 16 4.89 -0.24 1.12
C LYS A 16 5.35 -1.30 0.13
N CYS A 17 6.23 -0.91 -0.79
CA CYS A 17 6.90 -1.82 -1.71
C CYS A 17 7.77 -2.82 -0.94
N VAL A 18 7.65 -4.11 -1.25
CA VAL A 18 8.46 -5.16 -0.60
C VAL A 18 9.94 -5.11 -0.99
N GLU A 19 10.28 -4.48 -2.11
CA GLU A 19 11.66 -4.37 -2.61
C GLU A 19 12.36 -3.11 -2.09
N CYS A 20 11.75 -1.93 -2.26
CA CYS A 20 12.39 -0.65 -1.96
C CYS A 20 11.84 0.06 -0.71
N GLY A 21 10.73 -0.43 -0.14
CA GLY A 21 10.10 0.19 1.04
C GLY A 21 9.41 1.53 0.77
N HIS A 22 9.35 1.99 -0.49
CA HIS A 22 8.64 3.22 -0.85
C HIS A 22 7.12 3.04 -0.78
N ASP A 23 6.40 4.14 -0.63
CA ASP A 23 4.95 4.14 -0.73
C ASP A 23 4.51 3.71 -2.14
N ILE A 24 3.59 2.76 -2.20
CA ILE A 24 2.93 2.37 -3.45
C ILE A 24 1.71 3.25 -3.60
N GLU A 25 1.57 3.88 -4.77
CA GLU A 25 0.33 4.55 -5.13
C GLU A 25 -0.76 3.48 -5.33
N GLU A 26 -1.69 3.39 -4.39
CA GLU A 26 -2.72 2.35 -4.40
C GLU A 26 -3.75 2.64 -5.49
N GLN A 27 -3.67 1.88 -6.59
CA GLN A 27 -4.73 1.82 -7.60
C GLN A 27 -5.84 0.88 -7.14
N HIS A 28 -7.07 1.13 -7.57
CA HIS A 28 -8.26 0.39 -7.14
C HIS A 28 -8.20 -1.12 -7.42
N GLU A 29 -7.34 -1.54 -8.35
CA GLU A 29 -7.17 -2.93 -8.79
C GLU A 29 -5.75 -3.48 -8.55
N CYS A 30 -4.88 -2.77 -7.81
CA CYS A 30 -3.48 -3.19 -7.66
C CYS A 30 -3.29 -4.26 -6.59
N TYR A 31 -3.37 -5.52 -7.01
CA TYR A 31 -2.96 -6.69 -6.20
C TYR A 31 -1.43 -6.81 -6.03
N GLY A 32 -0.63 -5.99 -6.73
CA GLY A 32 0.83 -6.04 -6.72
C GLY A 32 1.44 -5.52 -5.42
N ASN A 33 2.51 -6.15 -4.93
CA ASN A 33 3.26 -5.76 -3.73
C ASN A 33 4.57 -5.01 -4.04
N LYS A 34 4.83 -4.74 -5.32
CA LYS A 34 5.95 -3.93 -5.81
C LYS A 34 5.42 -2.62 -6.38
N CYS A 35 6.12 -1.51 -6.16
CA CYS A 35 5.79 -0.24 -6.81
C CYS A 35 6.14 -0.28 -8.30
N ASP A 36 5.58 0.63 -9.09
CA ASP A 36 5.78 0.67 -10.55
C ASP A 36 7.26 0.81 -10.95
N HIS A 37 8.06 1.52 -10.15
CA HIS A 37 9.50 1.61 -10.35
C HIS A 37 10.23 0.27 -10.23
N CYS A 38 9.79 -0.59 -9.30
CA CYS A 38 10.39 -1.91 -9.08
C CYS A 38 9.71 -2.99 -9.93
N ASN A 39 8.50 -2.73 -10.40
CA ASN A 39 7.72 -3.59 -11.26
C ASN A 39 7.96 -3.22 -12.73
N GLU A 40 9.24 -3.18 -13.14
CA GLU A 40 9.68 -2.92 -14.51
C GLU A 40 9.14 -4.00 -15.48
N ILE A 41 7.86 -3.91 -15.82
CA ILE A 41 7.28 -4.65 -16.93
C ILE A 41 7.61 -3.85 -18.18
N LYS A 42 8.59 -4.35 -18.95
CA LYS A 42 8.82 -3.95 -20.34
C LYS A 42 7.67 -4.39 -21.24
#